data_AF-A0A7K0VHF4-F1
#
_entry.id   AF-A0A7K0VHF4-F1
#
_cell.length_a   1.000
_cell.length_b   1.000
_cell.length_c   1.000
_cell.angle_alpha   90.00
_cell.angle_beta   90.00
_cell.angle_gamma   90.00
#
_symmetry.space_group_name_H-M   'P 1'
#
loop_
_entity.id
_entity.type
_entity.pdbx_description
1 polymer ?
#
loop_
_entity_poly.entity_id
_entity_poly.type
_entity_poly.pdbx_seq_one_letter_code
_entity_poly.pdbx_strand_id
1 'polypeptide(L)'
;MKDRVTQVNGSVQGSQAWNSIFRPGSIFRKGYTDSPRNRSYVIMNSVLYHLHPVKVKRHAVKVSYTLCLGGLSFFLFILLTVTGIFLMFFYRPEATQAWNDINNLQTSVAFGLLVRNMHRWGAHLMV
;
A
#
# COMPACT_ATOMS: atom_id res chain seq x y z
N MET A 1 20.90 -17.76 -30.89
CA MET A 1 19.76 -17.72 -29.93
C MET A 1 20.02 -16.79 -28.76
N LYS A 2 21.22 -16.83 -28.15
CA LYS A 2 21.67 -15.90 -27.09
C LYS A 2 21.59 -14.43 -27.51
N ASP A 3 21.90 -14.10 -28.75
CA ASP A 3 21.92 -12.70 -29.25
C ASP A 3 20.53 -12.07 -29.38
N ARG A 4 19.49 -12.88 -29.66
CA ARG A 4 18.10 -12.41 -29.65
C ARG A 4 17.60 -12.18 -28.23
N VAL A 5 18.02 -13.01 -27.27
CA VAL A 5 17.67 -12.86 -25.85
C VAL A 5 18.32 -11.60 -25.27
N THR A 6 19.57 -11.29 -25.61
CA THR A 6 20.23 -10.05 -25.18
C THR A 6 19.63 -8.81 -25.83
N GLN A 7 19.23 -8.87 -27.11
CA GLN A 7 18.56 -7.76 -27.80
C GLN A 7 17.18 -7.45 -27.22
N VAL A 8 16.36 -8.48 -26.94
CA VAL A 8 15.04 -8.32 -26.32
C VAL A 8 15.18 -7.80 -24.89
N ASN A 9 16.14 -8.30 -24.11
CA ASN A 9 16.41 -7.80 -22.76
C ASN A 9 16.85 -6.32 -22.77
N GLY A 10 17.70 -5.92 -23.71
CA GLY A 10 18.10 -4.51 -23.89
C GLY A 10 16.93 -3.60 -24.29
N SER A 11 16.03 -4.07 -25.15
CA SER A 11 14.83 -3.33 -25.55
C SER A 11 13.81 -3.18 -24.41
N VAL A 12 13.69 -4.20 -23.56
CA VAL A 12 12.81 -4.17 -22.38
C VAL A 12 13.38 -3.25 -21.30
N GLN A 13 14.69 -3.31 -21.04
CA GLN A 13 15.37 -2.43 -20.07
C GLN A 13 15.39 -0.96 -20.49
N GLY A 14 15.30 -0.65 -21.79
CA GLY A 14 15.21 0.70 -22.33
C GLY A 14 13.79 1.27 -22.42
N SER A 15 12.75 0.47 -22.16
CA SER A 15 11.34 0.90 -22.29
C SER A 15 10.99 2.01 -21.29
N GLN A 16 10.12 2.94 -21.69
CA GLN A 16 9.62 4.02 -20.82
C GLN A 16 8.96 3.44 -19.55
N ALA A 17 8.23 2.33 -19.68
CA ALA A 17 7.61 1.65 -18.54
C ALA A 17 8.64 1.03 -17.58
N TRP A 18 9.76 0.51 -18.11
CA TRP A 18 10.84 -0.03 -17.30
C TRP A 18 11.61 1.07 -16.57
N ASN A 19 11.83 2.21 -17.26
CA ASN A 19 12.48 3.38 -16.70
C ASN A 19 11.63 4.11 -15.64
N SER A 20 10.30 4.06 -15.73
CA SER A 20 9.40 4.66 -14.75
C SER A 20 9.27 3.85 -13.46
N ILE A 21 9.57 2.55 -13.51
CA ILE A 21 9.48 1.62 -12.36
C ILE A 21 10.85 1.43 -11.70
N PHE A 22 11.92 1.29 -12.47
CA PHE A 22 13.26 0.98 -11.95
C PHE A 22 14.21 2.18 -11.93
N ARG A 23 14.69 2.52 -10.73
CA ARG A 23 15.63 3.62 -10.49
C ARG A 23 16.98 3.40 -11.21
N PRO A 24 17.60 4.44 -11.81
CA PRO A 24 18.99 4.39 -12.23
C PRO A 24 19.93 4.27 -11.01
N GLY A 25 20.77 3.24 -10.99
CA GLY A 25 21.60 2.84 -9.85
C GLY A 25 21.10 1.60 -9.10
N SER A 26 19.96 1.02 -9.47
CA SER A 26 19.52 -0.29 -8.97
C SER A 26 20.36 -1.43 -9.55
N ILE A 27 20.28 -2.63 -8.98
CA ILE A 27 20.98 -3.85 -9.44
C ILE A 27 20.75 -4.10 -10.94
N PHE A 28 19.63 -3.62 -11.47
CA PHE A 28 19.19 -3.76 -12.86
C PHE A 28 19.60 -2.61 -13.79
N ARG A 29 20.22 -1.52 -13.29
CA ARG A 29 20.66 -0.38 -14.11
C ARG A 29 21.90 0.31 -13.51
N LYS A 30 23.10 -0.06 -13.99
CA LYS A 30 24.40 0.49 -13.57
C LYS A 30 24.71 1.81 -14.30
N GLY A 31 25.29 2.80 -13.61
CA GLY A 31 25.74 4.07 -14.22
C GLY A 31 25.00 5.34 -13.75
N TYR A 32 24.95 5.56 -12.43
CA TYR A 32 24.36 6.78 -11.85
C TYR A 32 25.44 7.81 -11.51
N THR A 33 25.23 9.06 -11.88
CA THR A 33 26.08 10.20 -11.45
C THR A 33 25.34 10.99 -10.37
N ASP A 34 25.91 11.02 -9.17
CA ASP A 34 25.31 11.64 -7.97
C ASP A 34 25.42 13.18 -7.99
N SER A 35 24.66 13.86 -8.86
CA SER A 35 24.51 15.33 -8.80
C SER A 35 23.20 15.73 -8.09
N PRO A 36 23.13 16.90 -7.42
CA PRO A 36 21.89 17.39 -6.81
C PRO A 36 20.71 17.45 -7.79
N ARG A 37 20.98 17.81 -9.05
CA ARG A 37 20.01 17.92 -10.14
C ARG A 37 19.55 16.54 -10.64
N ASN A 38 20.46 15.56 -10.74
CA ASN A 38 20.12 14.20 -11.17
C ASN A 38 19.28 13.46 -10.10
N ARG A 39 19.47 13.78 -8.82
CA ARG A 39 18.65 13.21 -7.72
C ARG A 39 17.19 13.64 -7.79
N SER A 40 16.91 14.90 -8.10
CA SER A 40 15.53 15.36 -8.28
C SER A 40 14.90 14.79 -9.56
N TYR A 41 15.63 14.74 -10.68
CA TYR A 41 15.09 14.20 -11.93
C TYR A 41 14.69 12.72 -11.86
N VAL A 42 15.43 11.91 -11.10
CA VAL A 42 15.07 10.50 -10.90
C VAL A 42 13.76 10.36 -10.16
N ILE A 43 13.49 11.24 -9.19
CA ILE A 43 12.27 11.20 -8.39
C ILE A 43 11.07 11.73 -9.18
N MET A 44 11.25 12.74 -10.04
CA MET A 44 10.19 13.28 -10.90
C MET A 44 9.79 12.34 -12.05
N ASN A 45 10.73 11.53 -12.55
CA ASN A 45 10.50 10.61 -13.67
C ASN A 45 10.06 9.20 -13.25
N SER A 46 9.96 8.91 -11.95
CA SER A 46 9.53 7.61 -11.46
C SER A 46 8.27 7.74 -10.62
N VAL A 47 7.24 6.99 -11.00
CA VAL A 47 5.91 7.07 -10.39
C VAL A 47 5.97 6.76 -8.88
N LEU A 48 6.77 5.78 -8.50
CA LEU A 48 6.94 5.37 -7.11
C LEU A 48 7.60 6.43 -6.23
N TYR A 49 8.60 7.15 -6.75
CA TYR A 49 9.33 8.13 -5.93
C TYR A 49 8.61 9.48 -5.88
N HIS A 50 7.69 9.78 -6.80
CA HIS A 50 6.83 10.96 -6.71
C HIS A 50 5.94 10.94 -5.46
N LEU A 51 5.56 9.76 -4.97
CA LEU A 51 4.74 9.61 -3.76
C LEU A 51 5.51 10.01 -2.49
N HIS A 52 6.85 9.93 -2.49
CA HIS A 52 7.66 10.24 -1.31
C HIS A 52 8.33 11.62 -1.46
N PRO A 53 8.19 12.53 -0.47
CA PRO A 53 8.82 13.85 -0.54
C PRO A 53 10.36 13.75 -0.62
N VAL A 54 10.96 14.51 -1.54
CA VAL A 54 12.42 14.53 -1.82
C VAL A 54 13.23 15.01 -0.61
N LYS A 55 12.64 15.89 0.20
CA LYS A 55 13.26 16.45 1.40
C LYS A 55 12.21 16.62 2.48
N VAL A 56 12.48 16.09 3.67
CA VAL A 56 11.69 16.32 4.88
C VAL A 56 12.58 17.03 5.90
N LYS A 57 12.07 18.08 6.55
CA LYS A 57 12.83 18.80 7.58
C LYS A 57 12.95 17.90 8.82
N ARG A 58 14.16 17.76 9.38
CA ARG A 58 14.44 16.81 10.51
C ARG A 58 13.55 17.01 11.74
N HIS A 59 13.05 18.22 12.00
CA HIS A 59 12.14 18.49 13.12
C HIS A 59 10.73 17.93 12.92
N ALA A 60 10.28 17.74 11.68
CA ALA A 60 8.95 17.20 11.36
C ALA A 60 8.87 15.67 11.52
N VAL A 61 10.02 14.98 11.61
CA VAL A 61 10.10 13.52 11.79
C VAL A 61 10.05 13.12 13.27
N LYS A 62 9.99 14.10 14.20
CA LYS A 62 9.80 13.78 15.62
C LYS A 62 8.44 13.11 15.81
N VAL A 63 8.47 11.82 16.18
CA VAL A 63 7.30 10.98 16.46
C VAL A 63 6.30 11.67 17.41
N SER A 64 6.81 12.46 18.36
CA SER A 64 6.00 13.20 19.33
C SER A 64 5.09 14.28 18.72
N TYR A 65 5.40 14.82 17.53
CA TYR A 65 4.61 15.91 16.92
C TYR A 65 3.60 15.42 15.88
N THR A 66 3.85 14.28 15.23
CA THR A 66 2.96 13.74 14.19
C THR A 66 2.28 12.43 14.57
N LEU A 67 2.64 11.84 15.72
CA LEU A 67 2.12 10.57 16.26
C LEU A 67 2.06 9.41 15.26
N CYS A 68 2.74 9.53 14.11
CA CYS A 68 2.50 8.68 12.95
C CYS A 68 0.99 8.57 12.58
N LEU A 69 0.17 9.60 12.83
CA LEU A 69 -1.28 9.55 12.61
C LEU A 69 -1.65 9.19 11.17
N GLY A 70 -0.85 9.62 10.19
CA GLY A 70 -1.02 9.22 8.79
C GLY A 70 -0.72 7.73 8.55
N GLY A 71 0.35 7.19 9.15
CA GLY A 71 0.67 5.77 9.04
C GLY A 71 -0.31 4.89 9.84
N LEU A 72 -0.76 5.37 11.00
CA LEU A 72 -1.73 4.71 11.85
C LEU A 72 -3.11 4.64 11.18
N SER A 73 -3.59 5.75 10.60
CA SER A 73 -4.85 5.75 9.83
C SER A 73 -4.78 4.85 8.60
N PHE A 74 -3.64 4.82 7.89
CA PHE A 74 -3.44 3.89 6.78
C PHE A 74 -3.42 2.41 7.24
N PHE A 75 -2.78 2.12 8.38
CA PHE A 75 -2.81 0.79 8.98
C PHE A 75 -4.23 0.38 9.40
N LEU A 76 -4.97 1.27 10.06
CA LEU A 76 -6.37 1.03 10.44
C LEU A 76 -7.27 0.83 9.22
N PHE A 77 -7.05 1.56 8.12
CA PHE A 77 -7.76 1.37 6.87
C PHE A 77 -7.55 -0.05 6.28
N ILE A 78 -6.32 -0.55 6.28
CA ILE A 78 -6.03 -1.93 5.85
C ILE A 78 -6.73 -2.94 6.77
N LEU A 79 -6.64 -2.73 8.08
CA LEU A 79 -7.30 -3.59 9.08
C LEU A 79 -8.83 -3.61 8.86
N LEU A 80 -9.46 -2.46 8.63
CA LEU A 80 -10.87 -2.35 8.30
C LEU A 80 -11.20 -3.08 7.01
N THR A 81 -10.37 -2.94 5.98
CA THR A 81 -10.59 -3.57 4.67
C THR A 81 -10.57 -5.10 4.81
N VAL A 82 -9.57 -5.66 5.49
CA VAL A 82 -9.45 -7.11 5.68
C VAL A 82 -10.61 -7.66 6.50
N THR A 83 -10.94 -7.00 7.61
CA THR A 83 -12.06 -7.43 8.47
C THR A 83 -13.42 -7.23 7.80
N GLY A 84 -13.59 -6.20 6.97
CA GLY A 84 -14.80 -5.94 6.21
C GLY A 84 -15.03 -6.99 5.12
N ILE A 85 -14.00 -7.35 4.35
CA ILE A 85 -14.07 -8.42 3.36
C ILE A 85 -14.43 -9.76 4.03
N PHE A 86 -13.84 -10.05 5.20
CA PHE A 86 -14.20 -11.25 5.96
C PHE A 86 -15.69 -11.26 6.33
N LEU A 87 -16.24 -10.15 6.83
CA LEU A 87 -17.64 -10.04 7.20
C LEU A 87 -18.58 -10.15 5.98
N MET A 88 -18.17 -9.63 4.82
CA MET A 88 -18.95 -9.72 3.58
C MET A 88 -19.20 -11.17 3.13
N PHE A 89 -18.31 -12.13 3.44
CA PHE A 89 -18.56 -13.55 3.10
C PHE A 89 -19.73 -14.16 3.88
N PHE A 90 -20.05 -13.63 5.06
CA PHE A 90 -21.06 -14.16 5.97
C PHE A 90 -22.29 -13.25 6.11
N TYR A 91 -22.31 -12.10 5.42
CA TYR A 91 -23.40 -11.14 5.46
C TYR A 91 -24.07 -11.04 4.10
N ARG A 92 -25.40 -11.23 4.05
CA ARG A 92 -26.20 -10.99 2.85
C ARG A 92 -26.90 -9.63 2.96
N PRO A 93 -26.85 -8.80 1.90
CA PRO A 93 -27.53 -7.50 1.89
C PRO A 93 -29.03 -7.68 1.61
N GLU A 94 -29.75 -8.42 2.46
CA GLU A 94 -31.19 -8.66 2.39
C GLU A 94 -31.85 -8.35 3.73
N ALA A 95 -32.89 -7.50 3.74
CA ALA A 95 -33.51 -7.02 4.98
C ALA A 95 -34.13 -8.15 5.84
N THR A 96 -34.66 -9.21 5.20
CA THR A 96 -35.30 -10.34 5.87
C THR A 96 -34.29 -11.27 6.56
N GLN A 97 -33.07 -11.38 6.02
CA GLN A 97 -32.02 -12.29 6.51
C GLN A 97 -30.92 -11.59 7.30
N ALA A 98 -30.84 -10.26 7.24
CA ALA A 98 -29.78 -9.48 7.91
C ALA A 98 -29.64 -9.80 9.41
N TRP A 99 -30.74 -9.97 10.15
CA TRP A 99 -30.66 -10.30 11.58
C TRP A 99 -30.13 -11.73 11.82
N ASN A 100 -30.59 -12.69 11.02
CA ASN A 100 -30.15 -14.09 11.11
C ASN A 100 -28.66 -14.23 10.81
N ASP A 101 -28.17 -13.53 9.78
CA ASP A 101 -26.76 -13.52 9.40
C ASP A 101 -25.88 -12.95 10.52
N ILE A 102 -26.32 -11.86 11.17
CA ILE A 102 -25.60 -11.28 12.31
C ILE A 102 -25.58 -12.23 13.52
N ASN A 103 -26.70 -12.90 13.81
CA ASN A 103 -26.76 -13.88 14.89
C ASN A 103 -25.82 -15.08 14.60
N ASN A 104 -25.84 -15.58 13.37
CA ASN A 104 -24.98 -16.68 12.91
C ASN A 104 -23.48 -16.32 12.98
N LEU A 105 -23.13 -15.09 12.61
CA LEU A 105 -21.79 -14.51 12.77
C LEU A 105 -21.32 -14.46 14.23
N GLN A 106 -22.23 -14.33 15.20
CA GLN A 106 -21.89 -14.31 16.62
C GLN A 106 -21.76 -15.71 17.22
N THR A 107 -22.58 -16.66 16.79
CA THR A 107 -22.72 -17.97 17.46
C THR A 107 -21.98 -19.10 16.77
N SER A 108 -21.92 -19.10 15.45
CA SER A 108 -21.49 -20.28 14.66
C SER A 108 -20.19 -20.05 13.90
N VAL A 109 -19.86 -18.79 13.59
CA VAL A 109 -18.62 -18.43 12.88
C VAL A 109 -17.46 -18.27 13.88
N ALA A 110 -16.42 -19.08 13.71
CA ALA A 110 -15.21 -18.97 14.52
C ALA A 110 -14.60 -17.56 14.39
N PHE A 111 -14.32 -16.93 15.54
CA PHE A 111 -13.86 -15.53 15.64
C PHE A 111 -14.80 -14.46 15.07
N GLY A 112 -16.04 -14.79 14.66
CA GLY A 112 -16.94 -13.83 14.03
C GLY A 112 -17.30 -12.65 14.94
N LEU A 113 -17.55 -12.89 16.22
CA LEU A 113 -17.81 -11.84 17.21
C LEU A 113 -16.57 -10.96 17.46
N LEU A 114 -15.37 -11.54 17.44
CA LEU A 114 -14.11 -10.80 17.60
C LEU A 114 -13.85 -9.89 16.39
N VAL A 115 -13.96 -10.43 15.17
CA VAL A 115 -13.72 -9.67 13.94
C VAL A 115 -14.74 -8.53 13.78
N ARG A 116 -16.01 -8.77 14.09
CA ARG A 116 -17.05 -7.73 14.05
C ARG A 116 -16.77 -6.60 15.04
N ASN A 117 -16.39 -6.93 16.28
CA ASN A 117 -16.03 -5.91 17.27
C ASN A 117 -14.76 -5.16 16.86
N MET A 118 -13.76 -5.86 16.33
CA MET A 118 -12.53 -5.26 15.84
C MET A 118 -12.78 -4.30 14.68
N HIS A 119 -13.64 -4.65 13.72
CA HIS A 119 -14.04 -3.77 12.62
C HIS A 119 -14.74 -2.49 13.15
N ARG A 120 -15.65 -2.64 14.12
CA ARG A 120 -16.35 -1.51 14.75
C ARG A 120 -15.41 -0.60 15.53
N TRP A 121 -14.57 -1.15 16.40
CA TRP A 121 -13.60 -0.37 17.17
C TRP A 121 -12.55 0.27 16.28
N GLY A 122 -12.09 -0.44 15.24
CA GLY A 122 -11.16 0.12 14.26
C GLY A 122 -11.76 1.31 13.52
N ALA A 123 -13.05 1.28 13.18
CA ALA A 123 -13.73 2.40 12.52
C ALA A 123 -13.77 3.64 13.42
N HIS A 124 -14.05 3.46 14.72
CA HIS A 124 -14.02 4.54 15.72
C HIS A 124 -12.62 5.06 16.02
N LEU A 125 -11.57 4.25 15.84
CA LEU A 125 -10.19 4.68 16.02
C LEU A 125 -9.63 5.40 14.78
N MET A 126 -10.21 5.14 13.60
CA MET A 126 -9.77 5.73 12.34
C MET A 126 -10.30 7.16 12.15
N VAL A 127 -11.48 7.47 12.68
CA VAL A 127 -12.20 8.76 12.53
C VAL A 127 -12.39 9.42 13.88
#